data_AF-A0A6V8NUA2-F1
#
_entry.id   AF-A0A6V8NUA2-F1
#
_cell.length_a   1.000
_cell.length_b   1.000
_cell.length_c   1.000
_cell.angle_alpha   90.00
_cell.angle_beta   90.00
_cell.angle_gamma   90.00
#
_symmetry.space_group_name_H-M   'P 1'
#
loop_
_entity.id
_entity.type
_entity.pdbx_description
1 polymer ?
#
loop_
_entity_poly.entity_id
_entity_poly.type
_entity_poly.pdbx_seq_one_letter_code
_entity_poly.pdbx_strand_id
1 'polypeptide(L)'
;AVVKAAEKPSQFRFLYPLEASIKEKIEIIATKVYGAEGVDYLPLAEEKIQLYTRLGYDRLPLCMAKTHLSLSHDPRLMNRPTGFRVPIRDVRASVGAGFLYPLLGEMRTMPGLPTVPAGTKVDIDEKGNVVGLF
;
A
#
# COMPACT_ATOMS: atom_id res chain seq x y z
N ALA A 1 -3.55 16.56 -24.60
CA ALA A 1 -4.13 15.20 -24.42
C ALA A 1 -5.13 15.15 -23.27
N VAL A 2 -4.76 15.64 -22.06
CA VAL A 2 -5.64 15.60 -20.87
C VAL A 2 -6.96 16.37 -21.07
N VAL A 3 -6.93 17.59 -21.61
CA VAL A 3 -8.16 18.37 -21.89
C VAL A 3 -9.15 17.58 -22.76
N LYS A 4 -8.67 16.97 -23.85
CA LYS A 4 -9.48 16.11 -24.74
C LYS A 4 -10.01 14.85 -24.06
N ALA A 5 -9.35 14.34 -23.02
CA ALA A 5 -9.81 13.17 -22.28
C ALA A 5 -10.89 13.55 -21.27
N ALA A 6 -10.79 14.74 -20.66
CA ALA A 6 -11.77 15.26 -19.72
C ALA A 6 -13.12 15.61 -20.37
N GLU A 7 -13.12 15.92 -21.68
CA GLU A 7 -14.33 16.15 -22.46
C GLU A 7 -15.11 14.86 -22.79
N LYS A 8 -14.51 13.67 -22.57
CA LYS A 8 -15.18 12.39 -22.83
C LYS A 8 -16.02 11.95 -21.64
N PRO A 9 -17.19 11.32 -21.87
CA PRO A 9 -17.97 10.73 -20.79
C PRO A 9 -17.17 9.63 -20.08
N SER A 10 -17.25 9.60 -18.74
CA SER A 10 -16.60 8.62 -17.88
C SER A 10 -17.64 7.81 -17.10
N GLN A 11 -17.45 6.50 -17.02
CA GLN A 11 -18.25 5.60 -16.19
C GLN A 11 -17.39 5.04 -15.06
N PHE A 12 -17.11 5.88 -14.07
CA PHE A 12 -16.34 5.47 -12.89
C PHE A 12 -17.12 4.48 -12.04
N ARG A 13 -16.43 3.41 -11.60
CA ARG A 13 -16.94 2.43 -10.64
C ARG A 13 -15.80 2.05 -9.70
N PHE A 14 -16.11 1.86 -8.42
CA PHE A 14 -15.15 1.30 -7.48
C PHE A 14 -14.84 -0.16 -7.82
N LEU A 15 -13.63 -0.59 -7.49
CA LEU A 15 -13.14 -1.93 -7.81
C LEU A 15 -13.91 -3.06 -7.09
N TYR A 16 -14.38 -2.77 -5.87
CA TYR A 16 -15.12 -3.69 -5.03
C TYR A 16 -16.20 -2.94 -4.21
N PRO A 17 -17.29 -3.62 -3.81
CA PRO A 17 -18.25 -3.10 -2.85
C PRO A 17 -17.72 -3.16 -1.41
N LEU A 18 -18.17 -2.25 -0.53
CA LEU A 18 -17.70 -2.21 0.86
C LEU A 18 -18.27 -3.34 1.71
N GLU A 19 -19.33 -3.99 1.25
CA GLU A 19 -20.00 -5.12 1.89
C GLU A 19 -19.25 -6.44 1.69
N ALA A 20 -18.30 -6.49 0.74
CA ALA A 20 -17.43 -7.66 0.56
C ALA A 20 -16.59 -7.90 1.83
N SER A 21 -16.30 -9.17 2.10
CA SER A 21 -15.44 -9.55 3.21
C SER A 21 -14.02 -8.98 3.04
N ILE A 22 -13.28 -8.85 4.14
CA ILE A 22 -11.89 -8.37 4.12
C ILE A 22 -11.05 -9.19 3.13
N LYS A 23 -11.20 -10.52 3.12
CA LYS A 23 -10.46 -11.42 2.23
C LYS A 23 -10.83 -11.23 0.76
N GLU A 24 -12.11 -11.09 0.44
CA GLU A 24 -12.56 -10.85 -0.94
C GLU A 24 -12.04 -9.51 -1.47
N LYS A 25 -12.05 -8.46 -0.63
CA LYS A 25 -11.47 -7.17 -1.01
C LYS A 25 -9.97 -7.28 -1.31
N ILE A 26 -9.21 -8.01 -0.49
CA ILE A 26 -7.78 -8.26 -0.73
C ILE A 26 -7.57 -9.03 -2.03
N GLU A 27 -8.34 -10.10 -2.24
CA GLU A 27 -8.28 -10.97 -3.42
C GLU A 27 -8.59 -10.19 -4.71
N ILE A 28 -9.62 -9.35 -4.69
CA ILE A 28 -10.00 -8.51 -5.84
C ILE A 28 -8.85 -7.56 -6.22
N ILE A 29 -8.19 -6.92 -5.24
CA ILE A 29 -7.05 -6.05 -5.52
C ILE A 29 -5.88 -6.87 -6.07
N ALA A 30 -5.55 -7.99 -5.44
CA ALA A 30 -4.42 -8.83 -5.84
C ALA A 30 -4.57 -9.37 -7.27
N THR A 31 -5.75 -9.86 -7.62
CA THR A 31 -6.00 -10.48 -8.93
C THR A 31 -6.23 -9.43 -10.03
N LYS A 32 -7.08 -8.42 -9.79
CA LYS A 32 -7.47 -7.45 -10.84
C LYS A 32 -6.47 -6.32 -11.04
N VAL A 33 -5.76 -5.90 -9.99
CA VAL A 33 -4.81 -4.77 -10.08
C VAL A 33 -3.38 -5.28 -10.21
N TYR A 34 -2.97 -6.25 -9.39
CA TYR A 34 -1.58 -6.72 -9.40
C TYR A 34 -1.33 -7.85 -10.40
N GLY A 35 -2.36 -8.59 -10.80
CA GLY A 35 -2.21 -9.77 -11.66
C GLY A 35 -1.65 -10.99 -10.91
N ALA A 36 -1.85 -11.06 -9.60
CA ALA A 36 -1.51 -12.22 -8.79
C ALA A 36 -2.44 -13.41 -9.10
N GLU A 37 -1.97 -14.63 -8.89
CA GLU A 37 -2.80 -15.84 -8.96
C GLU A 37 -3.68 -16.04 -7.73
N GLY A 38 -3.35 -15.36 -6.63
CA GLY A 38 -4.13 -15.37 -5.41
C GLY A 38 -3.36 -14.84 -4.22
N VAL A 39 -3.93 -15.05 -3.05
CA VAL A 39 -3.45 -14.50 -1.78
C VAL A 39 -3.25 -15.61 -0.75
N ASP A 40 -2.14 -15.55 -0.03
CA ASP A 40 -1.82 -16.48 1.07
C ASP A 40 -1.81 -15.72 2.39
N TYR A 41 -2.46 -16.27 3.41
CA TYR A 41 -2.61 -15.61 4.71
C TYR A 41 -1.77 -16.31 5.76
N LEU A 42 -0.92 -15.56 6.47
CA LEU A 42 -0.22 -16.09 7.63
C LEU A 42 -1.17 -16.16 8.84
N PRO A 43 -0.88 -17.01 9.84
CA PRO A 43 -1.76 -17.20 11.01
C PRO A 43 -2.14 -15.89 11.72
N LEU A 44 -1.19 -14.98 11.89
CA LEU A 44 -1.45 -13.67 12.52
C LEU A 44 -2.45 -12.82 11.72
N ALA A 45 -2.32 -12.81 10.38
CA ALA A 45 -3.25 -12.10 9.52
C ALA A 45 -4.66 -12.70 9.62
N GLU A 46 -4.76 -14.03 9.66
CA GLU A 46 -6.04 -14.74 9.81
C GLU A 46 -6.75 -14.36 11.12
N GLU A 47 -6.03 -14.39 12.24
CA GLU A 47 -6.56 -14.00 13.55
C GLU A 47 -7.06 -12.55 13.57
N LYS A 48 -6.29 -11.63 12.97
CA LYS A 48 -6.65 -10.21 12.90
C LYS A 48 -7.85 -9.97 12.00
N ILE A 49 -7.94 -10.64 10.85
CA ILE A 49 -9.09 -10.57 9.96
C ILE A 49 -10.35 -10.99 10.72
N GLN A 50 -10.32 -12.14 11.40
CA GLN A 50 -11.47 -12.61 12.18
C GLN A 50 -11.84 -11.63 13.30
N LEU A 51 -10.85 -11.06 13.99
CA LEU A 51 -11.07 -10.04 15.01
C LEU A 51 -11.76 -8.80 14.44
N TYR A 52 -11.27 -8.25 13.34
CA TYR A 52 -11.84 -7.05 12.72
C TYR A 52 -13.23 -7.28 12.15
N THR A 53 -13.51 -8.48 11.63
CA THR A 53 -14.87 -8.86 11.25
C THR A 53 -15.80 -8.90 12.45
N ARG A 54 -15.37 -9.47 13.60
CA ARG A 54 -16.18 -9.45 14.83
C ARG A 54 -16.41 -8.04 15.39
N LEU A 55 -15.46 -7.14 15.20
CA LEU A 55 -15.57 -5.73 15.63
C LEU A 55 -16.39 -4.86 14.66
N GLY A 56 -16.85 -5.41 13.53
CA GLY A 56 -17.61 -4.67 12.52
C GLY A 56 -16.78 -3.72 11.66
N TYR A 57 -15.46 -3.95 11.58
CA TYR A 57 -14.53 -3.16 10.76
C TYR A 57 -14.35 -3.75 9.35
N ASP A 58 -15.03 -4.85 9.05
CA ASP A 58 -15.03 -5.51 7.75
C ASP A 58 -15.52 -4.60 6.61
N ARG A 59 -16.40 -3.63 6.92
CA ARG A 59 -16.91 -2.66 5.95
C ARG A 59 -15.95 -1.55 5.57
N LEU A 60 -14.82 -1.43 6.28
CA LEU A 60 -13.82 -0.43 5.93
C LEU A 60 -13.14 -0.78 4.59
N PRO A 61 -12.71 0.24 3.82
CA PRO A 61 -11.86 0.04 2.65
C PRO A 61 -10.46 -0.45 3.04
N LEU A 62 -9.72 -0.93 2.04
CA LEU A 62 -8.36 -1.44 2.20
C LEU A 62 -7.30 -0.48 1.66
N CYS A 63 -6.18 -0.38 2.39
CA CYS A 63 -4.94 0.25 1.95
C CYS A 63 -3.82 -0.80 1.92
N MET A 64 -3.44 -1.29 0.74
CA MET A 64 -2.46 -2.38 0.61
C MET A 64 -1.03 -1.88 0.87
N ALA A 65 -0.38 -2.40 1.91
CA ALA A 65 0.99 -2.05 2.25
C ALA A 65 1.97 -3.06 1.63
N LYS A 66 2.51 -2.72 0.45
CA LYS A 66 3.55 -3.48 -0.27
C LYS A 66 4.67 -2.60 -0.82
N THR A 67 5.77 -3.21 -1.27
CA THR A 67 6.82 -2.52 -2.02
C THR A 67 6.24 -1.76 -3.21
N HIS A 68 6.71 -0.54 -3.45
CA HIS A 68 6.26 0.27 -4.61
C HIS A 68 7.04 -0.08 -5.89
N LEU A 69 8.09 -0.90 -5.78
CA LEU A 69 9.02 -1.21 -6.87
C LEU A 69 8.52 -2.30 -7.83
N SER A 70 7.47 -3.04 -7.43
CA SER A 70 6.91 -4.15 -8.21
C SER A 70 5.39 -4.17 -8.09
N LEU A 71 4.68 -4.77 -9.05
CA LEU A 71 3.28 -5.16 -8.87
C LEU A 71 3.12 -6.27 -7.83
N SER A 72 4.13 -7.13 -7.70
CA SER A 72 4.18 -8.20 -6.70
C SER A 72 4.63 -7.71 -5.32
N HIS A 73 4.72 -8.59 -4.33
CA HIS A 73 5.28 -8.25 -3.02
C HIS A 73 6.83 -8.19 -3.01
N ASP A 74 7.50 -8.75 -4.03
CA ASP A 74 8.96 -8.80 -4.15
C ASP A 74 9.47 -7.68 -5.07
N PRO A 75 10.34 -6.76 -4.60
CA PRO A 75 10.87 -5.66 -5.42
C PRO A 75 11.71 -6.12 -6.61
N ARG A 76 12.20 -7.37 -6.63
CA ARG A 76 13.04 -7.92 -7.70
C ARG A 76 12.23 -8.37 -8.92
N LEU A 77 10.92 -8.58 -8.76
CA LEU A 77 10.03 -8.98 -9.84
C LEU A 77 9.57 -7.75 -10.62
N MET A 78 10.34 -7.39 -11.65
CA MET A 78 10.13 -6.17 -12.43
C MET A 78 9.04 -6.32 -13.51
N ASN A 79 8.62 -5.18 -14.08
CA ASN A 79 7.68 -5.10 -15.19
C ASN A 79 6.28 -5.66 -14.83
N ARG A 80 5.81 -6.65 -15.60
CA ARG A 80 4.53 -7.33 -15.42
C ARG A 80 4.77 -8.78 -15.00
N PRO A 81 5.06 -9.04 -13.71
CA PRO A 81 5.21 -10.41 -13.24
C PRO A 81 3.88 -11.17 -13.34
N THR A 82 3.97 -12.49 -13.49
CA THR A 82 2.84 -13.43 -13.50
C THR A 82 3.18 -14.63 -12.63
N GLY A 83 2.19 -15.44 -12.27
CA GLY A 83 2.46 -16.68 -11.52
C GLY A 83 2.83 -16.48 -10.05
N PHE A 84 2.61 -15.28 -9.49
CA PHE A 84 2.95 -14.99 -8.10
C PHE A 84 1.70 -14.93 -7.22
N ARG A 85 1.85 -15.39 -5.97
CA ARG A 85 0.86 -15.22 -4.91
C ARG A 85 1.31 -14.15 -3.94
N VAL A 86 0.35 -13.48 -3.32
CA VAL A 86 0.60 -12.37 -2.41
C VAL A 86 0.52 -12.86 -0.97
N PRO A 87 1.62 -12.85 -0.20
CA PRO A 87 1.59 -13.20 1.22
C PRO A 87 1.06 -12.02 2.03
N ILE A 88 0.08 -12.26 2.91
CA ILE A 88 -0.42 -11.31 3.89
C ILE A 88 0.11 -11.73 5.26
N ARG A 89 1.05 -10.94 5.78
CA ARG A 89 1.76 -11.25 7.03
C ARG A 89 0.98 -10.81 8.27
N ASP A 90 0.36 -9.64 8.19
CA ASP A 90 -0.40 -9.02 9.28
C ASP A 90 -1.47 -8.10 8.67
N VAL A 91 -2.50 -7.79 9.44
CA VAL A 91 -3.53 -6.80 9.07
C VAL A 91 -3.71 -5.85 10.23
N ARG A 92 -3.64 -4.55 9.94
CA ARG A 92 -3.81 -3.50 10.93
C ARG A 92 -5.00 -2.61 10.59
N ALA A 93 -5.60 -2.04 11.62
CA ALA A 93 -6.75 -1.16 11.50
C ALA A 93 -6.37 0.28 11.85
N SER A 94 -6.60 1.20 10.93
CA SER A 94 -6.53 2.65 11.17
C SER A 94 -7.95 3.17 11.30
N VAL A 95 -8.61 2.88 12.42
CA VAL A 95 -10.05 3.14 12.63
C VAL A 95 -10.38 4.63 12.51
N GLY A 96 -9.56 5.51 13.08
CA GLY A 96 -9.77 6.96 12.96
C GLY A 96 -9.66 7.50 11.53
N ALA A 97 -8.86 6.86 10.68
CA ALA A 97 -8.74 7.20 9.26
C ALA A 97 -9.74 6.43 8.38
N GLY A 98 -10.43 5.42 8.94
CA GLY A 98 -11.46 4.66 8.26
C GLY A 98 -10.96 3.62 7.25
N PHE A 99 -9.83 2.95 7.49
CA PHE A 99 -9.37 1.85 6.62
C PHE A 99 -8.61 0.73 7.36
N LEU A 100 -8.57 -0.45 6.75
CA LEU A 100 -7.67 -1.54 7.14
C LEU A 100 -6.47 -1.58 6.18
N TYR A 101 -5.29 -1.94 6.68
CA TYR A 101 -4.11 -2.08 5.84
C TYR A 101 -3.41 -3.43 6.03
N PRO A 102 -3.53 -4.33 5.04
CA PRO A 102 -2.78 -5.58 5.00
C PRO A 102 -1.30 -5.32 4.69
N LEU A 103 -0.41 -6.00 5.41
CA LEU A 103 1.04 -5.92 5.27
C LEU A 103 1.54 -7.11 4.45
N LEU A 104 2.05 -6.82 3.25
CA LEU A 104 2.48 -7.84 2.28
C LEU A 104 3.98 -8.15 2.36
N GLY A 105 4.72 -7.30 3.05
CA GLY A 105 6.17 -7.40 3.18
C GLY A 105 6.66 -6.59 4.37
N GLU A 106 7.97 -6.46 4.49
CA GLU A 106 8.56 -5.63 5.54
C GLU A 106 8.42 -4.16 5.18
N MET A 107 7.76 -3.42 6.07
CA MET A 107 7.52 -2.00 5.93
C MET A 107 8.33 -1.24 6.96
N ARG A 108 9.15 -0.30 6.49
CA ARG A 108 9.86 0.64 7.35
C ARG A 108 8.93 1.79 7.67
N THR A 109 8.49 1.88 8.93
CA THR A 109 7.69 3.03 9.43
C THR A 109 8.56 4.17 9.91
N MET A 110 9.85 3.91 10.16
CA MET A 110 10.83 4.90 10.61
C MET A 110 12.08 4.78 9.74
N PRO A 111 12.35 5.73 8.83
CA PRO A 111 13.59 5.74 8.07
C PRO A 111 14.76 6.11 8.99
N GLY A 112 15.89 5.42 8.82
CA GLY A 112 17.16 5.79 9.46
C GLY A 112 17.91 6.84 8.65
N LEU A 113 18.91 7.46 9.27
CA LEU A 113 19.85 8.35 8.57
C LEU A 113 20.85 7.53 7.73
N PRO A 114 21.30 8.04 6.58
CA PRO A 114 22.41 7.44 5.83
C PRO A 114 23.74 7.61 6.57
N THR A 115 24.78 6.89 6.13
CA THR A 115 26.14 6.94 6.72
C THR A 115 26.69 8.36 6.84
N VAL A 116 26.40 9.22 5.86
CA VAL A 116 26.70 10.65 5.91
C VAL A 116 25.38 11.42 5.82
N PRO A 117 24.81 11.88 6.95
CA PRO A 117 23.56 12.64 6.95
C PRO A 117 23.69 13.96 6.18
N ALA A 118 22.69 14.29 5.37
CA ALA A 118 22.65 15.55 4.62
C ALA A 118 22.77 16.79 5.55
N GLY A 119 22.26 16.68 6.78
CA GLY A 119 22.35 17.74 7.80
C GLY A 119 23.78 18.17 8.16
N THR A 120 24.81 17.36 7.87
CA THR A 120 26.22 17.76 8.05
C THR A 120 26.68 18.85 7.08
N LYS A 121 25.93 19.08 6.00
CA LYS A 121 26.22 20.07 4.96
C LYS A 121 25.26 21.26 4.99
N VAL A 122 24.24 21.22 5.84
CA VAL A 122 23.24 22.28 5.96
C VAL A 122 23.83 23.40 6.79
N ASP A 123 23.87 24.61 6.24
CA ASP A 123 24.37 25.81 6.92
C ASP A 123 23.68 27.08 6.38
N ILE A 124 24.03 28.25 6.92
CA ILE A 124 23.59 29.56 6.48
C ILE A 124 24.80 30.37 6.00
N ASP A 125 24.77 30.86 4.75
CA ASP A 125 25.85 31.69 4.20
C ASP A 125 25.87 33.11 4.78
N GLU A 126 26.91 33.89 4.45
CA GLU A 126 27.08 35.27 4.92
C GLU A 126 25.95 36.23 4.49
N LYS A 127 25.16 35.86 3.48
CA LYS A 127 24.01 36.63 2.99
C LYS A 127 22.69 36.15 3.64
N GLY A 128 22.75 35.19 4.55
CA GLY A 128 21.58 34.61 5.22
C GLY A 128 20.86 33.54 4.39
N ASN A 129 21.45 33.04 3.30
CA ASN A 129 20.84 31.99 2.49
C ASN A 129 21.16 30.61 3.07
N VAL A 130 20.17 29.72 3.07
CA VAL A 130 20.38 28.32 3.44
C VAL A 130 21.14 27.59 2.34
N VAL A 131 22.25 26.95 2.68
CA VAL A 131 23.05 26.11 1.79
C VAL A 131 22.97 24.64 2.20
N GLY A 132 23.11 23.72 1.23
CA GLY A 132 23.16 22.27 1.49
C GLY A 132 21.85 21.57 1.85
N LEU A 133 20.70 22.28 1.78
CA LEU A 133 19.37 21.72 2.04
C LEU A 133 18.76 20.99 0.82
N PHE A 134 19.15 21.38 -0.39
CA PHE A 134 18.73 20.81 -1.67
C PHE A 134 19.94 20.57 -2.58
#